data_AF-A0AAD5FSS5-F1
#
_entry.id   AF-A0AAD5FSS5-F1
#
_cell.length_a   1.000
_cell.length_b   1.000
_cell.length_c   1.000
_cell.angle_alpha   90.00
_cell.angle_beta   90.00
_cell.angle_gamma   90.00
#
_symmetry.space_group_name_H-M   'P 1'
#
loop_
_entity.id
_entity.type
_entity.pdbx_description
1 polymer ?
#
loop_
_entity_poly.entity_id
_entity_poly.type
_entity_poly.pdbx_seq_one_letter_code
_entity_poly.pdbx_strand_id
1 'polypeptide(L)'
;MTSVLGKMAFHNRLILAPMVRVGTLPMRLLALDYGADIVYCEELIDLKMVQCERVVNNVLETVDFIAPDERVMFRTCTKEKDHVVFQMGTADPERALAVAKLVENDVAAVDVNMGCPKEYSTKGGMGSALLSDPDKIETILTTLVGGISKPVTCKIRILPTLEETISLVKRIEKTGVAAIAVHGRMREERPRHAVHCDYIQAVAENVSIPVIANGGSLDLIKTYEDIEQFRETTGASAVMLARAAMWNPSIFRCQGMVSVDEVMEEYVKYAVRYDNNTFNTKYCLCQMLRDRVESPMGKQLHAAQTNEEICKVFGMTDFYKKTQAELEARKKALDDTSSSLSDQPVMDGDVITMAIKFERREYPPQITPKMYLLEWSRKEKVDQPVYETEQRAQDRCFQSTVLVANKKYRSTLWEKSKKFAEQAAAIVCLRTLGVPEGRIGEGYSGLVNKRKREEKKSTTSEEDSVTDLAHRKRRLTEPSQKEEHGSNDNLVVVNGSCGRAV
;
A
#
# COMPACT_ATOMS: atom_id res chain seq x y z
N MET A 1 -8.97 -20.82 36.45
CA MET A 1 -9.20 -19.46 35.92
C MET A 1 -8.30 -19.27 34.72
N THR A 2 -8.83 -19.55 33.54
CA THR A 2 -8.16 -19.31 32.25
C THR A 2 -8.11 -17.80 32.02
N SER A 3 -6.91 -17.24 31.89
CA SER A 3 -6.68 -15.82 31.64
C SER A 3 -7.34 -15.40 30.33
N VAL A 4 -8.35 -14.54 30.38
CA VAL A 4 -8.76 -13.73 29.23
C VAL A 4 -7.58 -12.79 28.94
N LEU A 5 -6.75 -13.14 27.96
CA LEU A 5 -5.74 -12.23 27.39
C LEU A 5 -6.44 -10.91 27.06
N GLY A 6 -6.05 -9.85 27.76
CA GLY A 6 -6.80 -8.60 27.83
C GLY A 6 -6.97 -7.96 26.45
N LYS A 7 -8.21 -7.69 26.07
CA LYS A 7 -8.53 -6.86 24.90
C LYS A 7 -7.86 -5.48 25.03
N MET A 8 -7.45 -4.88 23.91
CA MET A 8 -6.88 -3.53 23.87
C MET A 8 -7.80 -2.52 24.58
N ALA A 9 -7.23 -1.70 25.47
CA ALA A 9 -7.95 -0.71 26.25
C ALA A 9 -7.65 0.71 25.75
N PHE A 10 -8.70 1.52 25.59
CA PHE A 10 -8.64 2.88 25.00
C PHE A 10 -8.70 4.02 26.03
N HIS A 11 -8.52 3.72 27.33
CA HIS A 11 -8.44 4.74 28.39
C HIS A 11 -6.98 5.14 28.67
N ASN A 12 -6.76 6.42 28.90
CA ASN A 12 -5.46 7.03 29.22
C ASN A 12 -4.36 6.63 28.24
N ARG A 13 -4.67 6.72 26.94
CA ARG A 13 -3.76 6.34 25.85
C ARG A 13 -3.30 7.54 25.02
N LEU A 14 -2.03 7.49 24.62
CA LEU A 14 -1.42 8.33 23.60
C LEU A 14 -1.49 7.62 22.26
N ILE A 15 -2.22 8.20 21.30
CA ILE A 15 -2.58 7.49 20.06
C ILE A 15 -2.01 8.22 18.84
N LEU A 16 -1.29 7.51 17.98
CA LEU A 16 -0.95 8.00 16.64
C LEU A 16 -2.18 7.86 15.73
N ALA A 17 -2.60 8.98 15.13
CA ALA A 17 -3.75 9.03 14.25
C ALA A 17 -3.51 8.34 12.90
N PRO A 18 -4.56 7.82 12.24
CA PRO A 18 -4.47 7.30 10.89
C PRO A 18 -4.18 8.44 9.91
N MET A 19 -3.12 8.29 9.10
CA MET A 19 -2.67 9.30 8.16
C MET A 19 -2.20 8.66 6.86
N VAL A 20 -2.93 8.88 5.77
CA VAL A 20 -2.57 8.36 4.43
C VAL A 20 -1.15 8.76 4.04
N ARG A 21 -0.37 7.78 3.59
CA ARG A 21 1.09 7.80 3.34
C ARG A 21 1.97 7.91 4.58
N VAL A 22 1.54 8.56 5.65
CA VAL A 22 2.40 8.77 6.83
C VAL A 22 2.37 7.57 7.76
N GLY A 23 1.20 6.96 7.98
CA GLY A 23 0.98 5.85 8.91
C GLY A 23 1.46 4.49 8.42
N THR A 24 2.55 4.44 7.65
CA THR A 24 3.24 3.19 7.27
C THR A 24 4.08 2.67 8.43
N LEU A 25 4.55 1.41 8.33
CA LEU A 25 5.23 0.71 9.44
C LEU A 25 6.37 1.54 10.08
N PRO A 26 7.27 2.22 9.33
CA PRO A 26 8.35 2.98 9.94
C PRO A 26 7.87 4.08 10.91
N MET A 27 6.83 4.83 10.54
CA MET A 27 6.29 5.88 11.40
C MET A 27 5.61 5.29 12.63
N ARG A 28 4.88 4.18 12.47
CA ARG A 28 4.19 3.53 13.59
C ARG A 28 5.18 3.03 14.63
N LEU A 29 6.23 2.33 14.20
CA LEU A 29 7.27 1.85 15.11
C LEU A 29 8.02 2.99 15.79
N LEU A 30 8.31 4.06 15.05
CA LEU A 30 8.98 5.23 15.61
C LEU A 30 8.09 5.97 16.63
N ALA A 31 6.78 6.05 16.40
CA ALA A 31 5.85 6.60 17.38
C ALA A 31 5.77 5.74 18.66
N LEU A 32 5.80 4.41 18.54
CA LEU A 32 5.87 3.50 19.69
C LEU A 32 7.17 3.71 20.48
N ASP A 33 8.31 3.85 19.80
CA ASP A 33 9.60 4.11 20.46
C ASP A 33 9.60 5.40 21.28
N TYR A 34 8.86 6.41 20.81
CA TYR A 34 8.70 7.66 21.52
C TYR A 34 7.58 7.66 22.56
N GLY A 35 6.85 6.55 22.75
CA GLY A 35 5.88 6.42 23.84
C GLY A 35 4.41 6.52 23.43
N ALA A 36 4.06 6.41 22.14
CA ALA A 36 2.68 6.15 21.76
C ALA A 36 2.26 4.77 22.30
N ASP A 37 1.04 4.68 22.84
CA ASP A 37 0.46 3.41 23.31
C ASP A 37 -0.21 2.63 22.18
N ILE A 38 -0.83 3.36 21.24
CA ILE A 38 -1.65 2.80 20.15
C ILE A 38 -1.27 3.51 18.86
N VAL A 39 -1.11 2.76 17.78
CA VAL A 39 -0.73 3.29 16.47
C VAL A 39 -1.70 2.87 15.38
N TYR A 40 -2.39 3.83 14.78
CA TYR A 40 -3.26 3.54 13.65
C TYR A 40 -2.42 3.47 12.36
N CYS A 41 -2.75 2.50 11.49
CA CYS A 41 -2.24 2.52 10.12
C CYS A 41 -2.93 3.61 9.29
N GLU A 42 -2.42 3.85 8.09
CA GLU A 42 -3.15 4.66 7.12
C GLU A 42 -4.51 4.05 6.75
N GLU A 43 -5.45 4.88 6.28
CA GLU A 43 -6.71 4.39 5.72
C GLU A 43 -6.43 3.52 4.49
N LEU A 44 -6.80 2.24 4.58
CA LEU A 44 -6.70 1.28 3.48
C LEU A 44 -8.10 0.92 2.97
N ILE A 45 -8.31 1.03 1.66
CA ILE A 45 -9.62 0.83 1.04
C ILE A 45 -9.96 -0.65 0.97
N ASP A 46 -11.12 -1.02 1.48
CA ASP A 46 -11.63 -2.39 1.56
C ASP A 46 -11.60 -3.13 0.21
N LEU A 47 -11.99 -2.46 -0.88
CA LEU A 47 -11.98 -2.98 -2.25
C LEU A 47 -10.59 -3.43 -2.71
N LYS A 48 -9.52 -2.80 -2.20
CA LYS A 48 -8.15 -3.21 -2.49
C LYS A 48 -7.67 -4.29 -1.53
N MET A 49 -8.01 -4.17 -0.26
CA MET A 49 -7.60 -5.13 0.78
C MET A 49 -8.21 -6.52 0.58
N VAL A 50 -9.46 -6.61 0.13
CA VAL A 50 -10.13 -7.91 -0.12
C VAL A 50 -9.45 -8.73 -1.22
N GLN A 51 -8.64 -8.10 -2.07
CA GLN A 51 -7.86 -8.76 -3.12
C GLN A 51 -6.48 -9.22 -2.65
N CYS A 52 -6.10 -8.89 -1.41
CA CYS A 52 -4.77 -9.16 -0.90
C CYS A 52 -4.63 -10.56 -0.32
N GLU A 53 -3.41 -11.08 -0.38
CA GLU A 53 -3.00 -12.31 0.30
C GLU A 53 -2.13 -11.98 1.51
N ARG A 54 -2.36 -12.68 2.63
CA ARG A 54 -1.52 -12.60 3.82
C ARG A 54 -0.28 -13.48 3.63
N VAL A 55 0.90 -12.88 3.63
CA VAL A 55 2.18 -13.55 3.44
C VAL A 55 3.09 -13.29 4.63
N VAL A 56 3.64 -14.35 5.21
CA VAL A 56 4.70 -14.22 6.22
C VAL A 56 6.02 -13.99 5.50
N ASN A 57 6.67 -12.86 5.79
CA ASN A 57 7.93 -12.46 5.20
C ASN A 57 9.05 -12.72 6.21
N ASN A 58 9.68 -13.89 6.11
CA ASN A 58 10.76 -14.30 7.03
C ASN A 58 12.05 -13.50 6.84
N VAL A 59 12.26 -12.85 5.69
CA VAL A 59 13.46 -12.02 5.46
C VAL A 59 13.39 -10.74 6.31
N LEU A 60 12.22 -10.08 6.29
CA LEU A 60 11.97 -8.83 7.01
C LEU A 60 11.39 -9.06 8.42
N GLU A 61 11.04 -10.30 8.77
CA GLU A 61 10.32 -10.66 10.00
C GLU A 61 8.97 -9.91 10.11
N THR A 62 8.26 -9.82 8.99
CA THR A 62 6.97 -9.12 8.88
C THR A 62 5.85 -10.04 8.43
N VAL A 63 4.62 -9.54 8.57
CA VAL A 63 3.45 -10.04 7.86
C VAL A 63 3.03 -8.98 6.84
N ASP A 64 2.96 -9.39 5.58
CA ASP A 64 2.67 -8.54 4.44
C ASP A 64 1.31 -8.93 3.84
N PHE A 65 0.49 -7.93 3.56
CA PHE A 65 -0.77 -8.10 2.83
C PHE A 65 -0.55 -7.58 1.41
N ILE A 66 -0.43 -8.51 0.46
CA ILE A 66 0.08 -8.24 -0.88
C ILE A 66 -1.07 -8.29 -1.89
N ALA A 67 -1.25 -7.20 -2.63
CA ALA A 67 -2.24 -7.12 -3.70
C ALA A 67 -1.83 -7.96 -4.93
N PRO A 68 -2.76 -8.23 -5.88
CA PRO A 68 -2.46 -9.06 -7.05
C PRO A 68 -1.35 -8.52 -7.96
N ASP A 69 -1.08 -7.21 -7.91
CA ASP A 69 -0.02 -6.49 -8.61
C ASP A 69 1.32 -6.47 -7.82
N GLU A 70 1.46 -7.35 -6.82
CA GLU A 70 2.64 -7.52 -5.96
C GLU A 70 2.92 -6.34 -5.02
N ARG A 71 2.05 -5.34 -4.99
CA ARG A 71 2.21 -4.21 -4.07
C ARG A 71 1.81 -4.64 -2.65
N VAL A 72 2.70 -4.40 -1.71
CA VAL A 72 2.41 -4.55 -0.27
C VAL A 72 1.48 -3.41 0.15
N MET A 73 0.23 -3.74 0.48
CA MET A 73 -0.80 -2.79 0.90
C MET A 73 -0.73 -2.47 2.39
N PHE A 74 -0.42 -3.49 3.20
CA PHE A 74 -0.21 -3.36 4.63
C PHE A 74 0.96 -4.25 5.04
N ARG A 75 1.87 -3.71 5.84
CA ARG A 75 3.00 -4.45 6.43
C ARG A 75 2.97 -4.19 7.93
N THR A 76 3.07 -5.26 8.71
CA THR A 76 3.12 -5.22 10.17
C THR A 76 4.17 -6.19 10.70
N CYS A 77 4.51 -6.08 11.98
CA CYS A 77 5.50 -6.93 12.64
C CYS A 77 5.11 -7.18 14.09
N THR A 78 5.77 -8.15 14.72
CA THR A 78 5.50 -8.55 16.11
C THR A 78 5.57 -7.39 17.09
N LYS A 79 6.47 -6.42 16.87
CA LYS A 79 6.69 -5.28 17.77
C LYS A 79 5.44 -4.40 17.97
N GLU A 80 4.59 -4.27 16.95
CA GLU A 80 3.38 -3.45 17.02
C GLU A 80 2.08 -4.25 17.09
N LYS A 81 2.15 -5.59 17.07
CA LYS A 81 0.96 -6.46 16.95
C LYS A 81 -0.13 -6.15 18.00
N ASP A 82 0.28 -5.87 19.22
CA ASP A 82 -0.62 -5.57 20.34
C ASP A 82 -0.95 -4.06 20.47
N HIS A 83 -0.47 -3.24 19.54
CA HIS A 83 -0.62 -1.77 19.53
C HIS A 83 -1.24 -1.22 18.25
N VAL A 84 -1.18 -1.95 17.14
CA VAL A 84 -1.59 -1.47 15.82
C VAL A 84 -3.10 -1.60 15.62
N VAL A 85 -3.72 -0.51 15.17
CA VAL A 85 -5.13 -0.49 14.77
C VAL A 85 -5.22 -0.39 13.26
N PHE A 86 -5.91 -1.34 12.63
CA PHE A 86 -6.12 -1.36 11.19
C PHE A 86 -7.31 -0.48 10.82
N GLN A 87 -7.08 0.67 10.19
CA GLN A 87 -8.17 1.51 9.71
C GLN A 87 -8.53 1.18 8.25
N MET A 88 -9.81 0.88 8.01
CA MET A 88 -10.35 0.71 6.66
C MET A 88 -11.29 1.85 6.24
N GLY A 89 -11.25 2.16 4.95
CA GLY A 89 -12.33 2.87 4.26
C GLY A 89 -13.28 1.83 3.66
N THR A 90 -14.56 1.88 4.04
CA THR A 90 -15.59 0.94 3.56
C THR A 90 -16.96 1.59 3.51
N ALA A 91 -17.85 1.05 2.69
CA ALA A 91 -19.27 1.41 2.60
C ALA A 91 -20.16 0.16 2.49
N ASP A 92 -19.62 -1.01 2.81
CA ASP A 92 -20.27 -2.31 2.60
C ASP A 92 -19.94 -3.25 3.78
N PRO A 93 -20.95 -3.74 4.51
CA PRO A 93 -20.75 -4.50 5.74
C PRO A 93 -20.02 -5.83 5.51
N GLU A 94 -20.35 -6.57 4.45
CA GLU A 94 -19.78 -7.88 4.18
C GLU A 94 -18.32 -7.78 3.72
N ARG A 95 -18.01 -6.79 2.88
CA ARG A 95 -16.64 -6.53 2.45
C ARG A 95 -15.78 -6.03 3.61
N ALA A 96 -16.33 -5.18 4.47
CA ALA A 96 -15.66 -4.77 5.70
C ALA A 96 -15.30 -5.98 6.58
N LEU A 97 -16.26 -6.89 6.78
CA LEU A 97 -16.05 -8.11 7.55
C LEU A 97 -14.99 -9.04 6.93
N ALA A 98 -15.02 -9.22 5.61
CA ALA A 98 -14.02 -10.02 4.91
C ALA A 98 -12.60 -9.47 5.11
N VAL A 99 -12.43 -8.14 5.01
CA VAL A 99 -11.15 -7.48 5.26
C VAL A 99 -10.74 -7.55 6.74
N ALA A 100 -11.69 -7.39 7.66
CA ALA A 100 -11.41 -7.50 9.09
C ALA A 100 -10.89 -8.90 9.45
N LYS A 101 -11.55 -9.97 8.97
CA LYS A 101 -11.10 -11.36 9.15
C LYS A 101 -9.74 -11.65 8.52
N LEU A 102 -9.42 -11.00 7.41
CA LEU A 102 -8.10 -11.13 6.77
C LEU A 102 -6.97 -10.66 7.70
N VAL A 103 -7.18 -9.57 8.45
CA VAL A 103 -6.12 -8.91 9.24
C VAL A 103 -6.19 -9.17 10.75
N GLU A 104 -7.30 -9.68 11.29
CA GLU A 104 -7.58 -9.69 12.75
C GLU A 104 -6.51 -10.40 13.60
N ASN A 105 -5.78 -11.37 13.03
CA ASN A 105 -4.76 -12.12 13.75
C ASN A 105 -3.40 -11.41 13.86
N ASP A 106 -3.22 -10.31 13.13
CA ASP A 106 -1.97 -9.56 13.04
C ASP A 106 -2.11 -8.12 13.58
N VAL A 107 -3.29 -7.74 14.06
CA VAL A 107 -3.57 -6.41 14.59
C VAL A 107 -4.30 -6.47 15.93
N ALA A 108 -4.24 -5.37 16.69
CA ALA A 108 -4.84 -5.29 18.01
C ALA A 108 -6.33 -4.91 17.96
N ALA A 109 -6.73 -4.10 16.98
CA ALA A 109 -8.10 -3.67 16.75
C ALA A 109 -8.34 -3.30 15.27
N VAL A 110 -9.61 -3.15 14.89
CA VAL A 110 -10.06 -2.72 13.57
C VAL A 110 -10.84 -1.41 13.71
N ASP A 111 -10.61 -0.46 12.82
CA ASP A 111 -11.28 0.84 12.80
C ASP A 111 -11.94 1.14 11.46
N VAL A 112 -13.11 1.79 11.51
CA VAL A 112 -13.80 2.30 10.31
C VAL A 112 -13.63 3.81 10.21
N ASN A 113 -13.10 4.28 9.07
CA ASN A 113 -13.01 5.69 8.76
C ASN A 113 -14.37 6.25 8.34
N MET A 114 -14.89 7.18 9.12
CA MET A 114 -16.12 7.95 8.86
C MET A 114 -15.85 9.46 8.82
N GLY A 115 -14.58 9.87 8.68
CA GLY A 115 -14.15 11.26 8.82
C GLY A 115 -13.43 11.85 7.60
N CYS A 116 -12.98 11.03 6.65
CA CYS A 116 -12.21 11.48 5.50
C CYS A 116 -13.10 12.26 4.50
N PRO A 117 -12.83 13.56 4.25
CA PRO A 117 -13.64 14.38 3.33
C PRO A 117 -13.12 14.34 1.89
N LYS A 118 -12.04 13.58 1.61
CA LYS A 118 -11.39 13.58 0.30
C LYS A 118 -12.24 12.81 -0.74
N GLU A 119 -12.21 13.28 -1.98
CA GLU A 119 -13.06 12.75 -3.06
C GLU A 119 -12.92 11.24 -3.29
N TYR A 120 -11.72 10.69 -3.19
CA TYR A 120 -11.52 9.25 -3.39
C TYR A 120 -12.28 8.40 -2.36
N SER A 121 -12.53 8.96 -1.17
CA SER A 121 -13.31 8.32 -0.10
C SER A 121 -14.80 8.58 -0.32
N THR A 122 -15.19 9.85 -0.48
CA THR A 122 -16.61 10.23 -0.53
C THR A 122 -17.33 9.75 -1.78
N LYS A 123 -16.66 9.68 -2.95
CA LYS A 123 -17.24 9.10 -4.18
C LYS A 123 -17.53 7.60 -4.05
N GLY A 124 -16.79 6.91 -3.20
CA GLY A 124 -17.04 5.49 -2.89
C GLY A 124 -18.09 5.27 -1.79
N GLY A 125 -18.73 6.34 -1.29
CA GLY A 125 -19.66 6.25 -0.15
C GLY A 125 -18.99 6.05 1.21
N MET A 126 -17.67 6.21 1.30
CA MET A 126 -16.85 5.97 2.49
C MET A 126 -16.47 7.28 3.18
N GLY A 127 -15.84 7.19 4.36
CA GLY A 127 -15.35 8.37 5.08
C GLY A 127 -16.50 9.27 5.50
N SER A 128 -16.37 10.59 5.34
CA SER A 128 -17.40 11.53 5.81
C SER A 128 -18.74 11.40 5.07
N ALA A 129 -18.81 10.65 3.96
CA ALA A 129 -20.09 10.36 3.28
C ALA A 129 -20.96 9.39 4.08
N LEU A 130 -20.37 8.56 4.95
CA LEU A 130 -21.14 7.68 5.84
C LEU A 130 -21.94 8.46 6.88
N LEU A 131 -21.48 9.65 7.27
CA LEU A 131 -22.13 10.45 8.32
C LEU A 131 -23.56 10.88 7.97
N SER A 132 -23.92 10.91 6.67
CA SER A 132 -25.29 11.18 6.22
C SER A 132 -26.17 9.93 6.14
N ASP A 133 -25.64 8.74 6.43
CA ASP A 133 -26.37 7.46 6.36
C ASP A 133 -26.11 6.63 7.64
N PRO A 134 -26.75 7.01 8.77
CA PRO A 134 -26.49 6.34 10.04
C PRO A 134 -27.01 4.89 10.08
N ASP A 135 -27.97 4.52 9.23
CA ASP A 135 -28.44 3.12 9.08
C ASP A 135 -27.33 2.23 8.51
N LYS A 136 -26.61 2.72 7.50
CA LYS A 136 -25.43 2.03 6.95
C LYS A 136 -24.30 1.95 7.97
N ILE A 137 -24.06 3.01 8.75
CA ILE A 137 -23.08 3.00 9.85
C ILE A 137 -23.40 1.86 10.83
N GLU A 138 -24.64 1.78 11.32
CA GLU A 138 -25.05 0.71 12.24
C GLU A 138 -24.85 -0.67 11.65
N THR A 139 -25.22 -0.85 10.38
CA THR A 139 -25.10 -2.13 9.70
C THR A 139 -23.63 -2.57 9.59
N ILE A 140 -22.74 -1.66 9.18
CA ILE A 140 -21.29 -1.95 9.08
C ILE A 140 -20.71 -2.29 10.45
N LEU A 141 -20.95 -1.45 11.46
CA LEU A 141 -20.36 -1.63 12.78
C LEU A 141 -20.88 -2.87 13.49
N THR A 142 -22.19 -3.13 13.46
CA THR A 142 -22.79 -4.33 14.07
C THR A 142 -22.25 -5.60 13.43
N THR A 143 -22.10 -5.60 12.09
CA THR A 143 -21.52 -6.73 11.34
C THR A 143 -20.07 -7.00 11.76
N LEU A 144 -19.26 -5.95 11.91
CA LEU A 144 -17.88 -6.07 12.37
C LEU A 144 -17.79 -6.55 13.82
N VAL A 145 -18.52 -5.92 14.73
CA VAL A 145 -18.52 -6.23 16.17
C VAL A 145 -18.96 -7.68 16.43
N GLY A 146 -19.96 -8.17 15.70
CA GLY A 146 -20.40 -9.56 15.81
C GLY A 146 -19.54 -10.56 15.03
N GLY A 147 -18.68 -10.10 14.12
CA GLY A 147 -18.02 -10.94 13.12
C GLY A 147 -16.53 -11.22 13.35
N ILE A 148 -15.86 -10.46 14.23
CA ILE A 148 -14.44 -10.64 14.57
C ILE A 148 -14.20 -10.66 16.08
N SER A 149 -13.06 -11.21 16.49
CA SER A 149 -12.69 -11.33 17.91
C SER A 149 -12.06 -10.07 18.50
N LYS A 150 -11.52 -9.20 17.64
CA LYS A 150 -10.81 -7.97 18.02
C LYS A 150 -11.79 -6.81 18.27
N PRO A 151 -11.43 -5.84 19.15
CA PRO A 151 -12.18 -4.61 19.31
C PRO A 151 -12.39 -3.88 17.97
N VAL A 152 -13.59 -3.34 17.78
CA VAL A 152 -13.95 -2.48 16.65
C VAL A 152 -14.10 -1.05 17.15
N THR A 153 -13.45 -0.10 16.49
CA THR A 153 -13.61 1.34 16.73
C THR A 153 -14.07 2.05 15.46
N CYS A 154 -14.42 3.33 15.58
CA CYS A 154 -14.58 4.18 14.40
C CYS A 154 -14.06 5.60 14.67
N LYS A 155 -13.68 6.29 13.59
CA LYS A 155 -13.24 7.69 13.64
C LYS A 155 -14.17 8.58 12.84
N ILE A 156 -14.77 9.57 13.51
CA ILE A 156 -15.74 10.51 12.92
C ILE A 156 -15.21 11.96 12.87
N ARG A 157 -15.96 12.80 12.17
CA ARG A 157 -16.00 14.27 12.35
C ARG A 157 -17.32 14.65 13.01
N ILE A 158 -17.35 15.80 13.67
CA ILE A 158 -18.59 16.36 14.23
C ILE A 158 -19.57 16.81 13.13
N LEU A 159 -20.85 16.85 13.47
CA LEU A 159 -21.95 17.32 12.63
C LEU A 159 -22.24 18.81 12.87
N PRO A 160 -23.08 19.47 12.05
CA PRO A 160 -23.38 20.90 12.17
C PRO A 160 -23.94 21.32 13.53
N THR A 161 -24.66 20.44 14.24
CA THR A 161 -25.16 20.71 15.59
C THR A 161 -24.66 19.70 16.62
N LEU A 162 -24.67 20.13 17.88
CA LEU A 162 -24.28 19.31 19.02
C LEU A 162 -25.26 18.15 19.22
N GLU A 163 -26.56 18.41 19.06
CA GLU A 163 -27.63 17.43 19.17
C GLU A 163 -27.50 16.33 18.12
N GLU A 164 -27.24 16.70 16.86
CA GLU A 164 -27.01 15.73 15.78
C GLU A 164 -25.77 14.88 16.06
N THR A 165 -24.67 15.50 16.49
CA THR A 165 -23.43 14.80 16.83
C THR A 165 -23.66 13.79 17.97
N ILE A 166 -24.28 14.20 19.07
CA ILE A 166 -24.56 13.33 20.22
C ILE A 166 -25.52 12.20 19.81
N SER A 167 -26.55 12.50 19.03
CA SER A 167 -27.52 11.51 18.54
C SER A 167 -26.82 10.43 17.71
N LEU A 168 -25.95 10.83 16.77
CA LEU A 168 -25.15 9.90 15.96
C LEU A 168 -24.22 9.06 16.83
N VAL A 169 -23.53 9.65 17.81
CA VAL A 169 -22.57 8.90 18.64
C VAL A 169 -23.27 7.92 19.59
N LYS A 170 -24.43 8.27 20.17
CA LYS A 170 -25.27 7.32 20.93
C LYS A 170 -25.78 6.17 20.06
N ARG A 171 -26.03 6.45 18.78
CA ARG A 171 -26.42 5.44 17.79
C ARG A 171 -25.26 4.48 17.51
N ILE A 172 -24.07 5.02 17.28
CA ILE A 172 -22.82 4.25 17.11
C ILE A 172 -22.52 3.41 18.35
N GLU A 173 -22.63 3.96 19.56
CA GLU A 173 -22.37 3.24 20.82
C GLU A 173 -23.19 1.94 20.93
N LYS A 174 -24.47 1.98 20.55
CA LYS A 174 -25.37 0.82 20.60
C LYS A 174 -24.94 -0.36 19.72
N THR A 175 -24.06 -0.12 18.74
CA THR A 175 -23.51 -1.19 17.88
C THR A 175 -22.48 -2.06 18.60
N GLY A 176 -21.99 -1.62 19.76
CA GLY A 176 -21.00 -2.36 20.57
C GLY A 176 -19.54 -2.06 20.22
N VAL A 177 -19.25 -0.94 19.54
CA VAL A 177 -17.88 -0.47 19.35
C VAL A 177 -17.16 -0.25 20.67
N ALA A 178 -15.87 -0.51 20.70
CA ALA A 178 -15.04 -0.45 21.91
C ALA A 178 -14.56 0.95 22.27
N ALA A 179 -14.52 1.87 21.30
CA ALA A 179 -14.19 3.29 21.48
C ALA A 179 -14.57 4.07 20.21
N ILE A 180 -14.66 5.39 20.33
CA ILE A 180 -14.88 6.30 19.22
C ILE A 180 -13.86 7.44 19.22
N ALA A 181 -13.24 7.69 18.07
CA ALA A 181 -12.37 8.86 17.88
C ALA A 181 -13.13 10.01 17.24
N VAL A 182 -13.13 11.17 17.90
CA VAL A 182 -13.88 12.36 17.45
C VAL A 182 -12.89 13.44 17.03
N HIS A 183 -12.84 13.72 15.72
CA HIS A 183 -12.22 14.96 15.25
C HIS A 183 -13.21 16.10 15.45
N GLY A 184 -12.91 17.02 16.38
CA GLY A 184 -13.72 18.20 16.70
C GLY A 184 -13.74 19.27 15.61
N ARG A 185 -13.85 18.88 14.34
CA ARG A 185 -14.07 19.77 13.19
C ARG A 185 -15.09 19.17 12.26
N MET A 186 -16.01 19.98 11.75
CA MET A 186 -17.00 19.63 10.74
C MET A 186 -16.31 19.25 9.42
N ARG A 187 -17.03 18.62 8.49
CA ARG A 187 -16.48 18.15 7.21
C ARG A 187 -15.84 19.28 6.38
N GLU A 188 -16.47 20.45 6.37
CA GLU A 188 -16.09 21.62 5.59
C GLU A 188 -14.91 22.38 6.23
N GLU A 189 -14.70 22.18 7.53
CA GLU A 189 -13.68 22.86 8.30
C GLU A 189 -12.27 22.32 7.99
N ARG A 190 -11.43 23.26 7.55
CA ARG A 190 -10.00 23.07 7.29
C ARG A 190 -9.17 23.18 8.57
N PRO A 191 -7.90 22.72 8.56
CA PRO A 191 -7.04 22.73 9.74
C PRO A 191 -6.75 24.11 10.35
N ARG A 192 -7.02 25.20 9.62
CA ARG A 192 -6.92 26.59 10.10
C ARG A 192 -8.08 27.02 11.00
N HIS A 193 -9.22 26.34 10.95
CA HIS A 193 -10.35 26.62 11.84
C HIS A 193 -10.03 25.97 13.19
N ALA A 194 -10.52 26.58 14.27
CA ALA A 194 -10.34 26.05 15.62
C ALA A 194 -10.96 24.64 15.75
N VAL A 195 -10.47 23.87 16.71
CA VAL A 195 -11.12 22.61 17.10
C VAL A 195 -12.20 22.91 18.15
N HIS A 196 -13.39 22.36 17.94
CA HIS A 196 -14.54 22.48 18.84
C HIS A 196 -14.39 21.48 20.00
N CYS A 197 -13.76 21.94 21.07
CA CYS A 197 -13.52 21.10 22.26
C CYS A 197 -14.82 20.83 23.04
N ASP A 198 -15.73 21.79 23.03
CA ASP A 198 -17.08 21.71 23.57
C ASP A 198 -17.89 20.56 22.96
N TYR A 199 -17.76 20.32 21.64
CA TYR A 199 -18.41 19.17 20.99
C TYR A 199 -17.82 17.84 21.47
N ILE A 200 -16.49 17.75 21.61
CA ILE A 200 -15.85 16.52 22.08
C ILE A 200 -16.25 16.24 23.53
N GLN A 201 -16.26 17.28 24.37
CA GLN A 201 -16.69 17.22 25.76
C GLN A 201 -18.15 16.75 25.88
N ALA A 202 -19.07 17.38 25.15
CA ALA A 202 -20.47 17.03 25.20
C ALA A 202 -20.71 15.58 24.74
N VAL A 203 -19.94 15.09 23.76
CA VAL A 203 -19.96 13.67 23.37
C VAL A 203 -19.45 12.78 24.51
N ALA A 204 -18.30 13.09 25.11
CA ALA A 204 -17.72 12.31 26.22
C ALA A 204 -18.64 12.21 27.44
N GLU A 205 -19.40 13.26 27.75
CA GLU A 205 -20.37 13.27 28.85
C GLU A 205 -21.66 12.47 28.55
N ASN A 206 -21.92 12.14 27.29
CA ASN A 206 -23.18 11.56 26.83
C ASN A 206 -23.12 10.09 26.41
N VAL A 207 -21.93 9.47 26.42
CA VAL A 207 -21.74 8.04 26.15
C VAL A 207 -20.87 7.38 27.21
N SER A 208 -20.99 6.06 27.32
CA SER A 208 -20.25 5.21 28.25
C SER A 208 -18.97 4.61 27.65
N ILE A 209 -18.88 4.54 26.32
CA ILE A 209 -17.66 4.09 25.62
C ILE A 209 -16.55 5.16 25.68
N PRO A 210 -15.26 4.75 25.65
CA PRO A 210 -14.14 5.67 25.57
C PRO A 210 -14.23 6.60 24.36
N VAL A 211 -14.08 7.91 24.61
CA VAL A 211 -13.96 8.93 23.58
C VAL A 211 -12.50 9.33 23.42
N ILE A 212 -12.01 9.32 22.18
CA ILE A 212 -10.64 9.69 21.84
C ILE A 212 -10.67 11.06 21.16
N ALA A 213 -10.13 12.09 21.83
CA ALA A 213 -10.10 13.44 21.31
C ALA A 213 -9.07 13.60 20.17
N ASN A 214 -9.47 14.25 19.08
CA ASN A 214 -8.61 14.51 17.94
C ASN A 214 -8.82 15.92 17.36
N GLY A 215 -7.73 16.52 16.86
CA GLY A 215 -7.75 17.79 16.16
C GLY A 215 -6.87 18.89 16.77
N GLY A 216 -6.33 18.69 17.98
CA GLY A 216 -5.59 19.72 18.73
C GLY A 216 -4.17 20.07 18.23
N SER A 217 -3.59 19.31 17.28
CA SER A 217 -2.22 19.58 16.79
C SER A 217 -2.03 21.02 16.27
N LEU A 218 -0.91 21.66 16.63
CA LEU A 218 -0.54 23.08 16.45
C LEU A 218 -1.29 24.08 17.32
N ASP A 219 -2.62 23.95 17.35
CA ASP A 219 -3.47 24.97 17.94
C ASP A 219 -3.39 24.89 19.47
N LEU A 220 -3.53 23.66 19.98
CA LEU A 220 -3.58 23.35 21.40
C LEU A 220 -2.38 22.51 21.85
N ILE A 221 -1.83 21.68 20.96
CA ILE A 221 -0.78 20.71 21.31
C ILE A 221 0.51 21.04 20.56
N LYS A 222 1.52 21.44 21.32
CA LYS A 222 2.88 21.78 20.88
C LYS A 222 3.94 20.99 21.66
N THR A 223 3.62 20.58 22.88
CA THR A 223 4.48 19.83 23.81
C THR A 223 3.79 18.55 24.27
N TYR A 224 4.51 17.72 25.04
CA TYR A 224 3.96 16.49 25.60
C TYR A 224 2.88 16.80 26.66
N GLU A 225 3.12 17.82 27.48
CA GLU A 225 2.23 18.26 28.57
C GLU A 225 0.89 18.76 28.03
N ASP A 226 0.88 19.43 26.87
CA ASP A 226 -0.34 19.91 26.21
C ASP A 226 -1.30 18.76 25.84
N ILE A 227 -0.80 17.53 25.70
CA ILE A 227 -1.64 16.37 25.38
C ILE A 227 -2.62 16.10 26.52
N GLU A 228 -2.13 16.14 27.76
CA GLU A 228 -2.96 15.92 28.95
C GLU A 228 -3.93 17.09 29.15
N GLN A 229 -3.46 18.33 28.95
CA GLN A 229 -4.35 19.50 29.01
C GLN A 229 -5.49 19.42 27.99
N PHE A 230 -5.22 18.96 26.77
CA PHE A 230 -6.26 18.75 25.76
C PHE A 230 -7.22 17.62 26.14
N ARG A 231 -6.71 16.54 26.75
CA ARG A 231 -7.53 15.45 27.28
C ARG A 231 -8.50 15.94 28.35
N GLU A 232 -7.99 16.69 29.33
CA GLU A 232 -8.78 17.27 30.43
C GLU A 232 -9.83 18.26 29.90
N THR A 233 -9.43 19.17 29.01
CA THR A 233 -10.33 20.19 28.42
C THR A 233 -11.50 19.57 27.68
N THR A 234 -11.28 18.41 27.04
CA THR A 234 -12.30 17.72 26.25
C THR A 234 -13.04 16.64 27.04
N GLY A 235 -12.69 16.40 28.32
CA GLY A 235 -13.24 15.30 29.11
C GLY A 235 -13.00 13.91 28.51
N ALA A 236 -12.10 13.79 27.53
CA ALA A 236 -11.91 12.58 26.74
C ALA A 236 -11.11 11.51 27.52
N SER A 237 -11.30 10.26 27.13
CA SER A 237 -10.58 9.13 27.73
C SER A 237 -9.14 9.02 27.22
N ALA A 238 -8.86 9.48 26.00
CA ALA A 238 -7.55 9.41 25.35
C ALA A 238 -7.39 10.50 24.30
N VAL A 239 -6.16 10.70 23.81
CA VAL A 239 -5.84 11.70 22.79
C VAL A 239 -5.15 11.06 21.60
N MET A 240 -5.61 11.45 20.41
CA MET A 240 -5.07 11.02 19.13
C MET A 240 -4.41 12.19 18.39
N LEU A 241 -3.14 12.04 18.02
CA LEU A 241 -2.35 13.07 17.33
C LEU A 241 -2.03 12.67 15.89
N ALA A 242 -2.28 13.60 14.97
CA ALA A 242 -1.96 13.43 13.54
C ALA A 242 -0.76 14.32 13.17
N ARG A 243 -1.02 15.61 12.91
CA ARG A 243 -0.03 16.53 12.33
C ARG A 243 1.21 16.73 13.22
N ALA A 244 1.03 16.85 14.54
CA ALA A 244 2.14 17.01 15.47
C ALA A 244 3.12 15.82 15.35
N ALA A 245 2.59 14.60 15.37
CA ALA A 245 3.38 13.37 15.22
C ALA A 245 3.95 13.19 13.80
N MET A 246 3.24 13.64 12.76
CA MET A 246 3.76 13.64 11.38
C MET A 246 5.01 14.51 11.23
N TRP A 247 5.07 15.66 11.90
CA TRP A 247 6.23 16.54 11.85
C TRP A 247 7.36 16.07 12.75
N ASN A 248 7.02 15.57 13.93
CA ASN A 248 7.98 15.01 14.85
C ASN A 248 7.28 14.00 15.79
N PRO A 249 7.41 12.68 15.55
CA PRO A 249 6.78 11.64 16.38
C PRO A 249 7.30 11.63 17.82
N SER A 250 8.41 12.30 18.14
CA SER A 250 8.84 12.47 19.54
C SER A 250 7.94 13.38 20.38
N ILE A 251 6.85 13.92 19.81
CA ILE A 251 5.76 14.56 20.58
C ILE A 251 5.19 13.64 21.66
N PHE A 252 5.28 12.31 21.48
CA PHE A 252 4.84 11.34 22.47
C PHE A 252 5.85 11.12 23.62
N ARG A 253 7.05 11.68 23.53
CA ARG A 253 8.14 11.45 24.48
C ARG A 253 7.94 12.29 25.73
N CYS A 254 7.71 11.63 26.87
CA CYS A 254 7.45 12.30 28.15
C CYS A 254 8.63 13.13 28.69
N GLN A 255 9.86 12.88 28.27
CA GLN A 255 11.02 13.73 28.61
C GLN A 255 11.21 14.92 27.65
N GLY A 256 10.19 15.24 26.84
CA GLY A 256 10.23 16.28 25.83
C GLY A 256 10.69 15.80 24.46
N MET A 257 10.38 16.59 23.44
CA MET A 257 10.70 16.30 22.05
C MET A 257 12.21 16.35 21.79
N VAL A 258 12.69 15.43 20.97
CA VAL A 258 14.06 15.46 20.43
C VAL A 258 14.12 16.23 19.11
N SER A 259 15.33 16.51 18.65
CA SER A 259 15.53 17.23 17.39
C SER A 259 14.90 16.47 16.21
N VAL A 260 14.36 17.22 15.25
CA VAL A 260 13.78 16.61 14.04
C VAL A 260 14.84 15.88 13.19
N ASP A 261 16.11 16.29 13.28
CA ASP A 261 17.20 15.65 12.54
C ASP A 261 17.47 14.23 13.07
N GLU A 262 17.55 14.07 14.40
CA GLU A 262 17.66 12.76 15.07
C GLU A 262 16.46 11.85 14.73
N VAL A 263 15.26 12.41 14.74
CA VAL A 263 14.02 11.70 14.39
C VAL A 263 14.04 11.20 12.94
N MET A 264 14.51 12.03 12.00
CA MET A 264 14.62 11.64 10.59
C MET A 264 15.63 10.51 10.40
N GLU A 265 16.77 10.54 11.11
CA GLU A 265 17.76 9.45 11.07
C GLU A 265 17.15 8.12 11.56
N GLU A 266 16.44 8.12 12.69
CA GLU A 266 15.77 6.92 13.20
C GLU A 266 14.65 6.43 12.26
N TYR A 267 13.90 7.36 11.65
CA TYR A 267 12.90 7.02 10.64
C TYR A 267 13.54 6.33 9.42
N VAL A 268 14.68 6.84 8.93
CA VAL A 268 15.43 6.21 7.82
C VAL A 268 15.89 4.81 8.19
N LYS A 269 16.36 4.58 9.43
CA LYS A 269 16.74 3.24 9.89
C LYS A 269 15.59 2.25 9.76
N TYR A 270 14.40 2.62 10.21
CA TYR A 270 13.22 1.78 10.06
C TYR A 270 12.81 1.58 8.60
N ALA A 271 12.84 2.65 7.80
CA ALA A 271 12.52 2.56 6.38
C ALA A 271 13.42 1.57 5.63
N VAL A 272 14.72 1.53 5.94
CA VAL A 272 15.66 0.59 5.32
C VAL A 272 15.45 -0.83 5.84
N ARG A 273 15.34 -1.03 7.16
CA ARG A 273 15.19 -2.36 7.78
C ARG A 273 13.94 -3.09 7.29
N TYR A 274 12.85 -2.35 7.07
CA TYR A 274 11.57 -2.90 6.65
C TYR A 274 11.29 -2.68 5.17
N ASP A 275 12.31 -2.44 4.35
CA ASP A 275 12.20 -2.28 2.88
C ASP A 275 11.02 -1.38 2.47
N ASN A 276 10.93 -0.21 3.10
CA ASN A 276 9.84 0.73 2.86
C ASN A 276 10.02 1.41 1.49
N ASN A 277 8.92 1.64 0.80
CA ASN A 277 8.95 2.24 -0.52
C ASN A 277 9.65 3.61 -0.50
N THR A 278 10.61 3.84 -1.40
CA THR A 278 11.40 5.08 -1.44
C THR A 278 10.55 6.35 -1.54
N PHE A 279 9.49 6.35 -2.36
CA PHE A 279 8.62 7.52 -2.49
C PHE A 279 7.89 7.81 -1.19
N ASN A 280 7.48 6.77 -0.46
CA ASN A 280 6.86 6.90 0.86
C ASN A 280 7.84 7.43 1.91
N THR A 281 9.06 6.86 1.95
CA THR A 281 10.15 7.33 2.83
C THR A 281 10.43 8.80 2.60
N LYS A 282 10.65 9.20 1.34
CA LYS A 282 10.89 10.60 0.95
C LYS A 282 9.71 11.50 1.33
N TYR A 283 8.48 11.08 1.08
CA TYR A 283 7.29 11.86 1.42
C TYR A 283 7.24 12.23 2.91
N CYS A 284 7.45 11.25 3.79
CA CYS A 284 7.41 11.46 5.24
C CYS A 284 8.54 12.37 5.72
N LEU A 285 9.76 12.16 5.22
CA LEU A 285 10.90 13.03 5.53
C LEU A 285 10.65 14.49 5.08
N CYS A 286 10.04 14.70 3.91
CA CYS A 286 9.63 16.03 3.48
C CYS A 286 8.56 16.65 4.40
N GLN A 287 7.66 15.84 4.97
CA GLN A 287 6.72 16.36 5.98
C GLN A 287 7.45 16.80 7.25
N MET A 288 8.47 16.06 7.70
CA MET A 288 9.29 16.44 8.87
C MET A 288 10.14 17.69 8.60
N LEU A 289 10.71 17.83 7.39
CA LEU A 289 11.48 19.01 7.00
C LEU A 289 10.64 20.30 6.97
N ARG A 290 9.36 20.23 6.62
CA ARG A 290 8.43 21.36 6.54
C ARG A 290 9.00 22.53 5.72
N ASP A 291 9.37 23.62 6.37
CA ASP A 291 9.95 24.85 5.83
C ASP A 291 11.42 24.67 5.42
N ARG A 292 12.11 23.64 5.93
CA ARG A 292 13.50 23.32 5.58
C ARG A 292 13.64 22.51 4.28
N VAL A 293 12.56 22.30 3.52
CA VAL A 293 12.63 21.56 2.23
C VAL A 293 13.51 22.26 1.20
N GLU A 294 13.63 23.59 1.26
CA GLU A 294 14.50 24.38 0.36
C GLU A 294 15.96 24.43 0.80
N SER A 295 16.29 23.84 1.96
CA SER A 295 17.68 23.73 2.43
C SER A 295 18.53 22.86 1.47
N PRO A 296 19.87 22.96 1.52
CA PRO A 296 20.73 22.08 0.73
C PRO A 296 20.42 20.58 0.93
N MET A 297 20.18 20.17 2.17
CA MET A 297 19.76 18.80 2.52
C MET A 297 18.39 18.47 1.93
N GLY A 298 17.42 19.36 2.04
CA GLY A 298 16.07 19.17 1.49
C GLY A 298 16.07 19.00 -0.03
N LYS A 299 16.89 19.77 -0.75
CA LYS A 299 17.08 19.63 -2.20
C LYS A 299 17.72 18.30 -2.59
N GLN A 300 18.74 17.86 -1.84
CA GLN A 300 19.36 16.55 -2.05
C GLN A 300 18.36 15.41 -1.79
N LEU A 301 17.58 15.50 -0.71
CA LEU A 301 16.53 14.53 -0.41
C LEU A 301 15.46 14.49 -1.51
N HIS A 302 15.06 15.65 -2.04
CA HIS A 302 14.08 15.72 -3.13
C HIS A 302 14.58 14.99 -4.39
N ALA A 303 15.87 15.17 -4.71
CA ALA A 303 16.52 14.55 -5.85
C ALA A 303 16.69 13.03 -5.73
N ALA A 304 16.74 12.48 -4.51
CA ALA A 304 16.92 11.05 -4.28
C ALA A 304 15.78 10.19 -4.87
N GLN A 305 16.16 9.11 -5.56
CA GLN A 305 15.31 8.13 -6.24
C GLN A 305 15.38 6.74 -5.59
N THR A 306 16.35 6.47 -4.72
CA THR A 306 16.49 5.19 -3.98
C THR A 306 16.67 5.42 -2.48
N ASN A 307 16.35 4.40 -1.67
CA ASN A 307 16.64 4.45 -0.22
C ASN A 307 18.15 4.55 0.06
N GLU A 308 19.02 4.05 -0.82
CA GLU A 308 20.47 4.25 -0.72
C GLU A 308 20.85 5.72 -0.85
N GLU A 309 20.30 6.42 -1.86
CA GLU A 309 20.52 7.84 -2.06
C GLU A 309 19.96 8.67 -0.89
N ILE A 310 18.80 8.29 -0.35
CA ILE A 310 18.28 8.90 0.88
C ILE A 310 19.29 8.70 2.02
N CYS A 311 19.77 7.47 2.26
CA CYS A 311 20.77 7.22 3.30
C CYS A 311 22.04 8.05 3.11
N LYS A 312 22.49 8.26 1.87
CA LYS A 312 23.65 9.11 1.58
C LYS A 312 23.44 10.56 2.03
N VAL A 313 22.24 11.12 1.88
CA VAL A 313 21.91 12.48 2.36
C VAL A 313 22.09 12.61 3.88
N PHE A 314 21.79 11.54 4.62
CA PHE A 314 21.94 11.48 6.07
C PHE A 314 23.31 10.93 6.52
N GLY A 315 24.27 10.69 5.61
CA GLY A 315 25.57 10.09 5.97
C GLY A 315 25.50 8.63 6.41
N MET A 316 24.42 7.92 6.07
CA MET A 316 24.10 6.56 6.54
C MET A 316 24.38 5.45 5.50
N THR A 317 25.30 5.69 4.56
CA THR A 317 25.60 4.74 3.48
C THR A 317 26.09 3.38 4.01
N ASP A 318 26.93 3.38 5.05
CA ASP A 318 27.46 2.13 5.64
C ASP A 318 26.38 1.33 6.35
N PHE A 319 25.46 2.01 7.03
CA PHE A 319 24.27 1.40 7.63
C PHE A 319 23.38 0.74 6.57
N TYR A 320 23.14 1.43 5.44
CA TYR A 320 22.37 0.88 4.34
C TYR A 320 23.02 -0.40 3.78
N LYS A 321 24.31 -0.35 3.44
CA LYS A 321 25.05 -1.51 2.88
C LYS A 321 25.05 -2.69 3.83
N LYS A 322 25.31 -2.46 5.12
CA LYS A 322 25.29 -3.50 6.15
C LYS A 322 23.91 -4.15 6.24
N THR A 323 22.85 -3.34 6.33
CA THR A 323 21.47 -3.84 6.43
C THR A 323 21.07 -4.66 5.19
N GLN A 324 21.40 -4.18 3.98
CA GLN A 324 21.13 -4.93 2.74
C GLN A 324 21.89 -6.26 2.69
N ALA A 325 23.15 -6.29 3.14
CA ALA A 325 23.92 -7.52 3.22
C ALA A 325 23.30 -8.53 4.21
N GLU A 326 22.80 -8.07 5.35
CA GLU A 326 22.10 -8.91 6.32
C GLU A 326 20.79 -9.47 5.76
N LEU A 327 19.99 -8.65 5.06
CA LEU A 327 18.75 -9.11 4.43
C LEU A 327 19.01 -10.13 3.32
N GLU A 328 20.03 -9.90 2.49
CA GLU A 328 20.41 -10.84 1.42
C GLU A 328 20.96 -12.16 2.00
N ALA A 329 21.72 -12.11 3.10
CA ALA A 329 22.19 -13.30 3.79
C ALA A 329 21.03 -14.13 4.36
N ARG A 330 20.03 -13.47 4.98
CA ARG A 330 18.81 -14.13 5.46
C ARG A 330 18.02 -14.78 4.33
N LYS A 331 17.88 -14.08 3.21
CA LYS A 331 17.20 -14.61 2.02
C LYS A 331 17.88 -15.88 1.52
N LYS A 332 19.21 -15.86 1.36
CA LYS A 332 19.99 -17.05 0.95
C LYS A 332 19.82 -18.21 1.93
N ALA A 333 19.90 -17.96 3.23
CA ALA A 333 19.72 -19.00 4.23
C ALA A 333 18.31 -19.66 4.18
N LEU A 334 17.27 -18.87 3.87
CA LEU A 334 15.91 -19.38 3.68
C LEU A 334 15.76 -20.18 2.38
N ASP A 335 16.38 -19.73 1.30
CA ASP A 335 16.38 -20.43 0.01
C ASP A 335 17.12 -21.78 0.13
N ASP A 336 18.26 -21.81 0.82
CA ASP A 336 19.04 -23.03 1.13
C ASP A 336 18.22 -24.01 2.01
N THR A 337 17.40 -23.48 2.93
CA THR A 337 16.51 -24.32 3.75
C THR A 337 15.34 -24.87 2.93
N SER A 338 14.77 -24.09 2.00
CA SER A 338 13.64 -24.52 1.15
C SER A 338 14.06 -25.52 0.06
N SER A 339 15.26 -25.37 -0.51
CA SER A 339 15.83 -26.29 -1.51
C SER A 339 16.06 -27.69 -0.95
N SER A 340 16.19 -27.84 0.38
CA SER A 340 16.31 -29.15 1.03
C SER A 340 15.00 -29.96 1.09
N LEU A 341 13.84 -29.35 0.77
CA LEU A 341 12.52 -29.99 0.94
C LEU A 341 11.66 -30.09 -0.35
N SER A 342 11.99 -29.45 -1.48
CA SER A 342 11.09 -29.43 -2.67
C SER A 342 11.71 -29.73 -4.04
N ASP A 343 13.00 -30.06 -4.15
CA ASP A 343 13.66 -30.28 -5.45
C ASP A 343 13.67 -31.74 -5.93
N GLN A 344 12.99 -32.66 -5.23
CA GLN A 344 12.85 -34.04 -5.68
C GLN A 344 11.54 -34.22 -6.47
N PRO A 345 11.59 -34.76 -7.70
CA PRO A 345 10.40 -35.08 -8.47
C PRO A 345 9.55 -36.12 -7.74
N VAL A 346 8.26 -35.83 -7.55
CA VAL A 346 7.29 -36.75 -6.93
C VAL A 346 6.33 -37.28 -8.00
N MET A 347 6.09 -38.59 -8.02
CA MET A 347 5.08 -39.21 -8.88
C MET A 347 3.67 -39.00 -8.31
N ASP A 348 2.81 -38.31 -9.06
CA ASP A 348 1.37 -38.20 -8.81
C ASP A 348 0.62 -38.91 -9.95
N GLY A 349 0.24 -40.17 -9.72
CA GLY A 349 -0.30 -41.03 -10.77
C GLY A 349 0.70 -41.27 -11.91
N ASP A 350 0.35 -40.86 -13.14
CA ASP A 350 1.21 -40.92 -14.33
C ASP A 350 1.97 -39.60 -14.61
N VAL A 351 1.92 -38.64 -13.68
CA VAL A 351 2.52 -37.30 -13.81
C VAL A 351 3.64 -37.11 -12.79
N ILE A 352 4.80 -36.65 -13.28
CA ILE A 352 5.92 -36.23 -12.44
C ILE A 352 5.68 -34.78 -12.01
N THR A 353 5.74 -34.51 -10.72
CA THR A 353 5.39 -33.22 -10.14
C THR A 353 6.49 -32.63 -9.27
N MET A 354 6.61 -31.31 -9.29
CA MET A 354 7.47 -30.53 -8.37
C MET A 354 6.78 -29.20 -8.04
N ALA A 355 7.06 -28.63 -6.87
CA ALA A 355 6.51 -27.33 -6.49
C ALA A 355 7.35 -26.17 -7.05
N ILE A 356 7.09 -25.78 -8.31
CA ILE A 356 7.94 -24.80 -9.03
C ILE A 356 7.11 -23.66 -9.61
N LYS A 357 7.56 -22.41 -9.44
CA LYS A 357 7.02 -21.24 -10.14
C LYS A 357 8.00 -20.75 -11.21
N PHE A 358 7.46 -20.14 -12.26
CA PHE A 358 8.29 -19.46 -13.25
C PHE A 358 8.49 -17.99 -12.86
N GLU A 359 9.70 -17.65 -12.41
CA GLU A 359 10.06 -16.27 -12.11
C GLU A 359 10.79 -15.61 -13.29
N ARG A 360 10.11 -14.72 -14.03
CA ARG A 360 10.65 -14.02 -15.22
C ARG A 360 12.03 -13.39 -14.99
N ARG A 361 12.30 -12.89 -13.78
CA ARG A 361 13.55 -12.22 -13.39
C ARG A 361 14.76 -13.17 -13.30
N GLU A 362 14.54 -14.47 -13.13
CA GLU A 362 15.60 -15.48 -13.04
C GLU A 362 16.16 -15.89 -14.41
N TYR A 363 15.56 -15.43 -15.51
CA TYR A 363 15.91 -15.84 -16.87
C TYR A 363 16.29 -14.62 -17.75
N PRO A 364 17.24 -14.78 -18.69
CA PRO A 364 17.52 -13.73 -19.66
C PRO A 364 16.27 -13.37 -20.51
N PRO A 365 16.05 -12.11 -20.90
CA PRO A 365 14.83 -11.68 -21.61
C PRO A 365 14.47 -12.49 -22.87
N GLN A 366 15.50 -12.98 -23.56
CA GLN A 366 15.45 -13.73 -24.81
C GLN A 366 15.41 -15.27 -24.65
N ILE A 367 15.51 -15.78 -23.43
CA ILE A 367 15.56 -17.22 -23.14
C ILE A 367 14.37 -17.58 -22.23
N THR A 368 13.71 -18.69 -22.51
CA THR A 368 12.65 -19.22 -21.64
C THR A 368 12.80 -20.74 -21.49
N PRO A 369 12.40 -21.32 -20.34
CA PRO A 369 12.40 -22.76 -20.13
C PRO A 369 11.72 -23.56 -21.25
N LYS A 370 10.57 -23.11 -21.76
CA LYS A 370 9.89 -23.76 -22.90
C LYS A 370 10.75 -23.81 -24.15
N MET A 371 11.53 -22.75 -24.43
CA MET A 371 12.45 -22.74 -25.57
C MET A 371 13.59 -23.73 -25.36
N TYR A 372 14.14 -23.79 -24.14
CA TYR A 372 15.17 -24.76 -23.78
C TYR A 372 14.69 -26.20 -23.95
N LEU A 373 13.50 -26.51 -23.43
CA LEU A 373 12.92 -27.85 -23.54
C LEU A 373 12.64 -28.23 -25.00
N LEU A 374 12.20 -27.27 -25.83
CA LEU A 374 12.00 -27.51 -27.26
C LEU A 374 13.32 -27.82 -27.99
N GLU A 375 14.38 -27.04 -27.75
CA GLU A 375 15.68 -27.28 -28.39
C GLU A 375 16.34 -28.57 -27.88
N TRP A 376 16.21 -28.87 -26.59
CA TRP A 376 16.63 -30.15 -26.03
C TRP A 376 15.89 -31.31 -26.71
N SER A 377 14.57 -31.21 -26.88
CA SER A 377 13.77 -32.25 -27.53
C SER A 377 14.22 -32.54 -28.96
N ARG A 378 14.56 -31.48 -29.71
CA ARG A 378 15.13 -31.61 -31.07
C ARG A 378 16.48 -32.29 -31.07
N LYS A 379 17.36 -31.91 -30.15
CA LYS A 379 18.72 -32.47 -30.03
C LYS A 379 18.67 -33.97 -29.71
N GLU A 380 17.80 -34.36 -28.78
CA GLU A 380 17.60 -35.75 -28.37
C GLU A 380 16.69 -36.55 -29.31
N LYS A 381 16.21 -35.92 -30.40
CA LYS A 381 15.32 -36.54 -31.41
C LYS A 381 14.04 -37.14 -30.81
N VAL A 382 13.50 -36.50 -29.78
CA VAL A 382 12.19 -36.82 -29.22
C VAL A 382 11.12 -35.90 -29.80
N ASP A 383 9.87 -36.34 -29.74
CA ASP A 383 8.75 -35.53 -30.20
C ASP A 383 8.67 -34.18 -29.48
N GLN A 384 8.14 -33.18 -30.18
CA GLN A 384 8.01 -31.84 -29.63
C GLN A 384 7.14 -31.84 -28.35
N PRO A 385 7.51 -31.06 -27.32
CA PRO A 385 6.74 -30.99 -26.09
C PRO A 385 5.30 -30.51 -26.32
N VAL A 386 4.33 -31.28 -25.82
CA VAL A 386 2.89 -30.95 -25.92
C VAL A 386 2.40 -30.47 -24.56
N TYR A 387 1.71 -29.33 -24.52
CA TYR A 387 1.20 -28.72 -23.28
C TYR A 387 -0.31 -28.79 -23.23
N GLU A 388 -0.84 -29.26 -22.12
CA GLU A 388 -2.25 -29.21 -21.76
C GLU A 388 -2.40 -28.30 -20.53
N THR A 389 -3.28 -27.31 -20.60
CA THR A 389 -3.42 -26.30 -19.54
C THR A 389 -4.86 -26.22 -19.08
N GLU A 390 -5.05 -26.38 -17.78
CA GLU A 390 -6.33 -26.27 -17.08
C GLU A 390 -6.43 -24.90 -16.40
N GLN A 391 -7.65 -24.35 -16.32
CA GLN A 391 -7.94 -23.13 -15.59
C GLN A 391 -8.88 -23.42 -14.43
N ARG A 392 -8.49 -23.02 -13.22
CA ARG A 392 -9.27 -23.18 -12.00
C ARG A 392 -10.36 -22.11 -11.91
N ALA A 393 -11.59 -22.52 -11.63
CA ALA A 393 -12.76 -21.64 -11.65
C ALA A 393 -12.78 -20.60 -10.52
N GLN A 394 -12.25 -20.93 -9.34
CA GLN A 394 -12.32 -20.09 -8.13
C GLN A 394 -11.50 -18.80 -8.26
N ASP A 395 -10.31 -18.87 -8.83
CA ASP A 395 -9.33 -17.77 -8.87
C ASP A 395 -8.78 -17.50 -10.28
N ARG A 396 -9.31 -18.18 -11.29
CA ARG A 396 -8.89 -18.08 -12.70
C ARG A 396 -7.40 -18.38 -12.92
N CYS A 397 -6.73 -19.05 -11.99
CA CYS A 397 -5.34 -19.47 -12.13
C CYS A 397 -5.21 -20.68 -13.05
N PHE A 398 -4.02 -20.90 -13.59
CA PHE A 398 -3.70 -21.89 -14.61
C PHE A 398 -2.69 -22.91 -14.09
N GLN A 399 -2.84 -24.16 -14.48
CA GLN A 399 -1.85 -25.22 -14.26
C GLN A 399 -1.63 -25.94 -15.59
N SER A 400 -0.37 -26.17 -15.96
CA SER A 400 -0.02 -26.82 -17.22
C SER A 400 0.71 -28.13 -16.98
N THR A 401 0.42 -29.11 -17.83
CA THR A 401 1.10 -30.40 -17.90
C THR A 401 1.81 -30.48 -19.24
N VAL A 402 3.10 -30.81 -19.24
CA VAL A 402 3.86 -31.04 -20.47
C VAL A 402 4.11 -32.53 -20.66
N LEU A 403 3.82 -33.04 -21.87
CA LEU A 403 4.15 -34.40 -22.30
C LEU A 403 5.45 -34.38 -23.13
N VAL A 404 6.45 -35.12 -22.68
CA VAL A 404 7.74 -35.30 -23.37
C VAL A 404 8.16 -36.76 -23.24
N ALA A 405 8.50 -37.40 -24.36
CA ALA A 405 8.94 -38.81 -24.41
C ALA A 405 8.01 -39.77 -23.61
N ASN A 406 6.70 -39.65 -23.83
CA ASN A 406 5.64 -40.42 -23.14
C ASN A 406 5.58 -40.26 -21.61
N LYS A 407 6.19 -39.20 -21.05
CA LYS A 407 6.09 -38.85 -19.63
C LYS A 407 5.46 -37.47 -19.46
N LYS A 408 4.62 -37.33 -18.45
CA LYS A 408 3.94 -36.07 -18.11
C LYS A 408 4.67 -35.38 -16.96
N TYR A 409 4.79 -34.06 -17.05
CA TYR A 409 5.44 -33.23 -16.04
C TYR A 409 4.55 -32.03 -15.71
N ARG A 410 4.40 -31.69 -14.43
CA ARG A 410 3.49 -30.63 -13.98
C ARG A 410 4.03 -29.93 -12.74
N SER A 411 3.87 -28.61 -12.65
CA SER A 411 4.09 -27.93 -11.38
C SER A 411 2.87 -28.08 -10.47
N THR A 412 3.08 -28.40 -9.19
CA THR A 412 1.98 -28.42 -8.21
C THR A 412 1.44 -27.02 -7.88
N LEU A 413 2.18 -25.97 -8.26
CA LEU A 413 1.81 -24.57 -8.04
C LEU A 413 0.99 -24.02 -9.21
N TRP A 414 -0.08 -23.30 -8.89
CA TRP A 414 -0.96 -22.64 -9.86
C TRP A 414 -0.42 -21.25 -10.21
N GLU A 415 -0.55 -20.85 -11.47
CA GLU A 415 0.03 -19.62 -12.03
C GLU A 415 -1.05 -18.67 -12.53
N LYS A 416 -0.84 -17.35 -12.41
CA LYS A 416 -1.82 -16.34 -12.86
C LYS A 416 -1.96 -16.24 -14.39
N SER A 417 -1.05 -16.86 -15.13
CA SER A 417 -1.01 -16.82 -16.60
C SER A 417 -0.77 -18.20 -17.18
N LYS A 418 -1.55 -18.57 -18.21
CA LYS A 418 -1.31 -19.77 -19.02
C LYS A 418 0.14 -19.85 -19.50
N LYS A 419 0.73 -18.72 -19.90
CA LYS A 419 2.12 -18.67 -20.36
C LYS A 419 3.08 -19.08 -19.24
N PHE A 420 2.86 -18.63 -18.00
CA PHE A 420 3.74 -18.94 -16.87
C PHE A 420 3.56 -20.39 -16.41
N ALA A 421 2.31 -20.88 -16.39
CA ALA A 421 2.02 -22.29 -16.12
C ALA A 421 2.79 -23.23 -17.05
N GLU A 422 2.82 -22.93 -18.35
CA GLU A 422 3.58 -23.72 -19.34
C GLU A 422 5.10 -23.62 -19.13
N GLN A 423 5.62 -22.47 -18.67
CA GLN A 423 7.05 -22.37 -18.32
C GLN A 423 7.38 -23.20 -17.08
N ALA A 424 6.53 -23.15 -16.05
CA ALA A 424 6.70 -23.94 -14.83
C ALA A 424 6.71 -25.45 -15.13
N ALA A 425 5.78 -25.93 -15.96
CA ALA A 425 5.76 -27.32 -16.42
C ALA A 425 7.05 -27.71 -17.20
N ALA A 426 7.55 -26.82 -18.04
CA ALA A 426 8.82 -27.03 -18.75
C ALA A 426 10.02 -27.15 -17.79
N ILE A 427 10.04 -26.34 -16.72
CA ILE A 427 11.08 -26.40 -15.69
C ILE A 427 11.06 -27.77 -14.99
N VAL A 428 9.87 -28.24 -14.58
CA VAL A 428 9.72 -29.55 -13.91
C VAL A 428 10.32 -30.67 -14.78
N CYS A 429 10.03 -30.64 -16.08
CA CYS A 429 10.60 -31.58 -17.04
C CYS A 429 12.13 -31.47 -17.13
N LEU A 430 12.67 -30.27 -17.34
CA LEU A 430 14.13 -30.04 -17.48
C LEU A 430 14.90 -30.46 -16.23
N ARG A 431 14.41 -30.11 -15.03
CA ARG A 431 15.02 -30.52 -13.76
C ARG A 431 14.97 -32.03 -13.56
N THR A 432 13.84 -32.66 -13.87
CA THR A 432 13.72 -34.12 -13.78
C THR A 432 14.70 -34.83 -14.72
N LEU A 433 14.96 -34.25 -15.89
CA LEU A 433 15.93 -34.76 -16.86
C LEU A 433 17.39 -34.44 -16.49
N GLY A 434 17.63 -33.60 -15.48
CA GLY A 434 18.97 -33.13 -15.11
C GLY A 434 19.60 -32.19 -16.14
N VAL A 435 18.79 -31.45 -16.90
CA VAL A 435 19.21 -30.58 -17.99
C VAL A 435 19.05 -29.11 -17.59
N PRO A 436 19.98 -28.20 -17.99
CA PRO A 436 19.84 -26.77 -17.70
C PRO A 436 18.52 -26.18 -18.17
N GLU A 437 17.94 -25.30 -17.35
CA GLU A 437 16.67 -24.61 -17.64
C GLU A 437 16.85 -23.22 -18.28
N GLY A 438 18.11 -22.77 -18.45
CA GLY A 438 18.46 -21.48 -19.04
C GLY A 438 18.41 -20.33 -18.05
N ARG A 439 18.57 -20.63 -16.75
CA ARG A 439 18.56 -19.66 -15.65
C ARG A 439 19.82 -18.79 -15.69
N ILE A 440 19.72 -17.53 -15.23
CA ILE A 440 20.87 -16.62 -15.10
C ILE A 440 21.89 -17.25 -14.15
N GLY A 441 23.12 -17.48 -14.63
CA GLY A 441 24.20 -18.09 -13.84
C GLY A 441 24.46 -19.57 -14.15
N GLU A 442 23.59 -20.26 -14.90
CA GLU A 442 23.89 -21.59 -15.42
C GLU A 442 24.97 -21.51 -16.51
N GLY A 443 25.87 -22.51 -16.56
CA GLY A 443 26.89 -22.63 -17.61
C GLY A 443 26.26 -22.65 -19.00
N TYR A 444 26.88 -21.97 -19.97
CA TYR A 444 26.33 -21.84 -21.33
C TYR A 444 26.17 -23.22 -21.99
N SER A 445 24.92 -23.69 -22.12
CA SER A 445 24.60 -25.02 -22.64
C SER A 445 24.80 -25.19 -24.15
N GLY A 446 24.96 -24.08 -24.89
CA GLY A 446 25.00 -24.08 -26.36
C GLY A 446 23.67 -24.42 -27.05
N LEU A 447 22.58 -24.65 -26.31
CA LEU A 447 21.29 -25.10 -26.84
C LEU A 447 20.47 -23.98 -27.49
N VAL A 448 20.66 -22.72 -27.06
CA VAL A 448 19.96 -21.56 -27.63
C VAL A 448 20.99 -20.56 -28.17
N ASN A 449 21.11 -20.47 -29.48
CA ASN A 449 21.96 -19.47 -30.14
C ASN A 449 21.40 -18.07 -29.89
N LYS A 450 22.22 -17.17 -29.35
CA LYS A 450 21.95 -15.72 -29.38
C LYS A 450 21.77 -15.36 -30.86
N ARG A 451 20.57 -14.99 -31.31
CA ARG A 451 20.42 -14.29 -32.59
C ARG A 451 21.17 -12.97 -32.46
N LYS A 452 22.43 -12.93 -32.91
CA LYS A 452 23.13 -11.68 -33.25
C LYS A 452 22.32 -11.05 -34.37
N ARG A 453 21.62 -9.97 -34.08
CA ARG A 453 21.10 -9.08 -35.11
C ARG A 453 22.35 -8.44 -35.72
N GLU A 454 22.75 -8.89 -36.91
CA GLU A 454 23.88 -8.30 -37.63
C GLU A 454 23.54 -6.83 -37.95
N GLU A 455 24.29 -5.91 -37.35
CA GLU A 455 24.37 -4.54 -37.83
C GLU A 455 25.10 -4.57 -39.17
N LYS A 456 24.35 -4.35 -40.26
CA LYS A 456 24.94 -4.03 -41.55
C LYS A 456 25.71 -2.71 -41.42
N LYS A 457 27.04 -2.80 -41.27
CA LYS A 457 27.96 -1.73 -41.69
C LYS A 457 27.92 -1.67 -43.22
N SER A 458 27.23 -0.69 -43.79
CA SER A 458 27.44 -0.32 -45.18
C SER A 458 28.67 0.58 -45.26
N THR A 459 29.78 -0.01 -45.69
CA THR A 459 30.85 0.69 -46.39
C THR A 459 30.31 1.29 -47.69
N THR A 460 30.48 2.59 -47.87
CA THR A 460 30.72 3.19 -49.20
C THR A 460 31.37 4.55 -48.99
N SER A 461 32.61 4.63 -49.44
CA SER A 461 33.37 5.84 -49.74
C SER A 461 32.74 6.61 -50.91
N GLU A 462 33.14 7.88 -50.95
CA GLU A 462 32.78 9.02 -51.79
C GLU A 462 32.72 8.84 -53.32
N GLU A 463 32.00 9.81 -53.92
CA GLU A 463 32.02 10.34 -55.30
C GLU A 463 31.28 9.56 -56.42
N ASP A 464 30.10 10.04 -56.85
CA ASP A 464 30.02 11.02 -57.95
C ASP A 464 28.59 11.55 -58.27
N SER A 465 28.55 12.86 -58.52
CA SER A 465 27.65 13.69 -59.36
C SER A 465 26.10 13.61 -59.32
N VAL A 466 25.51 14.72 -58.85
CA VAL A 466 24.49 15.58 -59.51
C VAL A 466 23.33 14.92 -60.27
N THR A 467 22.10 14.98 -59.73
CA THR A 467 20.97 15.73 -60.34
C THR A 467 19.70 15.66 -59.49
N ASP A 468 19.07 16.83 -59.43
CA ASP A 468 17.65 17.14 -59.29
C ASP A 468 16.95 17.17 -57.92
N LEU A 469 16.32 18.34 -57.76
CA LEU A 469 15.49 18.76 -56.65
C LEU A 469 14.12 18.07 -56.69
N ALA A 470 13.42 18.22 -55.56
CA ALA A 470 11.98 18.10 -55.40
C ALA A 470 11.44 16.68 -55.14
N HIS A 471 11.17 16.38 -53.87
CA HIS A 471 9.78 16.34 -53.38
C HIS A 471 9.67 16.11 -51.86
N ARG A 472 8.89 17.00 -51.23
CA ARG A 472 8.04 16.85 -50.04
C ARG A 472 8.65 16.55 -48.65
N LYS A 473 8.77 17.65 -47.90
CA LYS A 473 8.68 17.74 -46.43
C LYS A 473 7.28 17.38 -45.89
N ARG A 474 7.30 16.69 -44.74
CA ARG A 474 6.59 16.91 -43.46
C ARG A 474 5.09 17.29 -43.46
N ARG A 475 4.32 16.53 -42.69
CA ARG A 475 3.17 17.02 -41.89
C ARG A 475 3.32 16.55 -40.44
N LEU A 476 3.38 17.53 -39.52
CA LEU A 476 2.98 17.44 -38.12
C LEU A 476 1.88 18.50 -37.97
N THR A 477 0.78 18.15 -37.32
CA THR A 477 -0.42 18.98 -37.15
C THR A 477 -0.68 19.22 -35.67
N GLU A 478 -0.87 20.49 -35.29
CA GLU A 478 -1.74 21.04 -34.24
C GLU A 478 -1.83 22.57 -34.47
N PRO A 479 -2.76 23.32 -33.85
CA PRO A 479 -4.23 23.24 -33.90
C PRO A 479 -4.84 24.56 -34.46
N SER A 480 -6.13 24.53 -34.83
CA SER A 480 -6.82 25.68 -35.45
C SER A 480 -7.61 26.53 -34.46
N GLN A 481 -7.27 27.82 -34.38
CA GLN A 481 -8.17 28.93 -34.05
C GLN A 481 -8.78 29.47 -35.36
N LYS A 482 -10.05 29.89 -35.33
CA LYS A 482 -10.65 30.71 -36.40
C LYS A 482 -11.40 31.88 -35.77
N GLU A 483 -10.95 33.07 -36.13
CA GLU A 483 -11.67 34.34 -36.01
C GLU A 483 -12.54 34.61 -37.25
N GLU A 484 -13.46 35.54 -37.01
CA GLU A 484 -14.54 36.10 -37.80
C GLU A 484 -14.11 36.84 -39.08
N HIS A 485 -15.11 37.10 -39.95
CA HIS A 485 -15.44 38.32 -40.72
C HIS A 485 -16.61 37.93 -41.68
N GLY A 486 -17.71 38.65 -41.88
CA GLY A 486 -18.23 39.92 -41.38
C GLY A 486 -19.57 40.26 -42.04
N SER A 487 -20.25 41.27 -41.47
CA SER A 487 -21.07 42.33 -42.09
C SER A 487 -22.51 42.13 -42.59
N ASN A 488 -23.40 42.85 -41.89
CA ASN A 488 -24.41 43.85 -42.30
C ASN A 488 -25.92 43.53 -42.50
N ASP A 489 -26.70 44.34 -41.75
CA ASP A 489 -28.01 44.98 -41.97
C ASP A 489 -29.27 44.06 -42.05
N ASN A 490 -30.43 44.35 -41.44
CA ASN A 490 -31.01 45.62 -41.03
C ASN A 490 -32.25 45.44 -40.09
N LEU A 491 -32.53 46.50 -39.30
CA LEU A 491 -33.83 47.00 -38.81
C LEU A 491 -34.56 46.43 -37.57
N VAL A 492 -34.93 47.42 -36.76
CA VAL A 492 -35.47 47.46 -35.39
C VAL A 492 -36.98 47.74 -35.42
N VAL A 493 -37.76 47.21 -34.47
CA VAL A 493 -38.90 47.93 -33.85
C VAL A 493 -38.98 47.61 -32.34
N VAL A 494 -39.17 48.67 -31.55
CA VAL A 494 -39.28 48.77 -30.09
C VAL A 494 -40.75 48.81 -29.65
N ASN A 495 -41.05 48.27 -28.46
CA ASN A 495 -42.01 48.72 -27.43
C ASN A 495 -41.84 47.74 -26.24
N GLY A 496 -41.62 48.07 -24.97
CA GLY A 496 -41.90 49.24 -24.15
C GLY A 496 -42.81 48.81 -22.99
N SER A 497 -42.32 48.80 -21.73
CA SER A 497 -43.03 49.21 -20.48
C SER A 497 -42.45 48.64 -19.16
N CYS A 498 -41.79 49.54 -18.41
CA CYS A 498 -41.94 49.93 -17.00
C CYS A 498 -42.50 48.97 -15.91
N GLY A 499 -41.81 48.94 -14.75
CA GLY A 499 -42.39 48.57 -13.44
C GLY A 499 -41.37 48.47 -12.30
N ARG A 500 -41.38 49.45 -11.38
CA ARG A 500 -40.53 49.63 -10.18
C ARG A 500 -41.13 48.99 -8.91
N ALA A 501 -40.25 48.79 -7.91
CA ALA A 501 -40.45 48.84 -6.45
C ALA A 501 -41.34 47.74 -5.82
N VAL A 502 -41.03 47.14 -4.66
CA VAL A 502 -40.31 47.54 -3.44
C VAL A 502 -39.49 46.37 -2.92
#